data_AF-A0A428Y2P0-F1
#
_entry.id   AF-A0A428Y2P0-F1
#
_cell.length_a   1.000
_cell.length_b   1.000
_cell.length_c   1.000
_cell.angle_alpha   90.00
_cell.angle_beta   90.00
_cell.angle_gamma   90.00
#
_symmetry.space_group_name_H-M   'P 1'
#
loop_
_entity.id
_entity.type
_entity.pdbx_description
1 polymer ?
#
loop_
_entity_poly.entity_id
_entity_poly.type
_entity_poly.pdbx_seq_one_letter_code
_entity_poly.pdbx_strand_id
1 'polypeptide(L)'
;MDARALSAGDVAVLPLPDGSSAACLVTSADDGRVSVCALDWQSAHPPTVAELAQAQPLRLDHHLFTGRRAHHTVRATEEVPPSFDWIGRVPVPGPVRERPNSYSSWAVLARDVIGQRRWDRLDPAVRAAYRAVLSGPSHVDLDFGAGTVTLDPRRTTALDLSDGTIPLPATGDPGWSALDRLARCTAVTWRGADRGLTAALAARPIITRLTWTDPPGSVDLSGTGLTDLTIRGRLPVQLRLPPGCDGLGLEPGTPAGCEGVGLESGRPAGCEGVGLESGRPAGYDGLGLEPGTPGPGSCTVAADAAGRWLSLRLAVTDAEPVPLIPDGLEAVREVRVLAAGTASVASLAPLAELEQLTVHFRKPPGRLVGADTLAGHGRLTVLTINDAYALGVGTLPDLPALTRLEIDGVRRSVATGLRSRYRRTGTRLVVRGAKTDIWLAANLDNPLRDWVDDDARGGAAACEAYADALRAIAELPVGGPERREQAIGVLHTMITRLNAIDAKHEMIDTLRREEACEAFVDLAGRAGIPPTAANDMCDNWRDW
;
A
#
# COMPACT_ATOMS: atom_id res chain seq x y z
N MET A 1 19.98 6.86 -20.86
CA MET A 1 19.96 5.48 -21.37
C MET A 1 18.80 5.41 -22.33
N ASP A 2 19.07 5.21 -23.62
CA ASP A 2 17.98 5.02 -24.58
C ASP A 2 17.17 3.79 -24.17
N ALA A 3 15.86 3.96 -24.03
CA ALA A 3 14.95 2.86 -23.73
C ALA A 3 15.09 1.82 -24.83
N ARG A 4 15.47 0.59 -24.48
CA ARG A 4 15.51 -0.53 -25.43
C ARG A 4 14.17 -0.59 -26.15
N ALA A 5 14.19 -0.47 -27.48
CA ALA A 5 13.01 -0.68 -28.30
C ALA A 5 12.64 -2.17 -28.24
N LEU A 6 11.64 -2.51 -27.45
CA LEU A 6 11.14 -3.87 -27.35
C LEU A 6 10.43 -4.27 -28.64
N SER A 7 10.53 -5.54 -29.01
CA SER A 7 9.80 -6.11 -30.15
C SER A 7 9.13 -7.42 -29.76
N ALA A 8 8.07 -7.77 -30.49
CA ALA A 8 7.47 -9.09 -30.39
C ALA A 8 8.52 -10.20 -30.53
N GLY A 9 8.49 -11.17 -29.62
CA GLY A 9 9.45 -12.25 -29.52
C GLY A 9 10.58 -12.03 -28.53
N ASP A 10 10.83 -10.79 -28.07
CA ASP A 10 11.84 -10.54 -27.04
C ASP A 10 11.53 -11.30 -25.76
N VAL A 11 12.53 -11.99 -25.21
CA VAL A 11 12.42 -12.71 -23.93
C VAL A 11 13.38 -12.14 -22.91
N ALA A 12 12.92 -12.06 -21.66
CA ALA A 12 13.73 -11.65 -20.53
C ALA A 12 13.60 -12.61 -19.36
N VAL A 13 14.65 -12.65 -18.56
CA VAL A 13 14.70 -13.25 -17.24
C VAL A 13 14.47 -12.15 -16.23
N LEU A 14 13.60 -12.41 -15.26
CA LEU A 14 13.32 -11.47 -14.17
C LEU A 14 13.55 -12.16 -12.83
N PRO A 15 14.21 -11.49 -11.87
CA PRO A 15 14.40 -12.03 -10.54
C PRO A 15 13.09 -12.04 -9.74
N LEU A 16 12.95 -13.01 -8.85
CA LEU A 16 11.79 -13.18 -7.99
C LEU A 16 12.15 -12.96 -6.51
N PRO A 17 11.23 -12.40 -5.70
CA PRO A 17 11.36 -12.26 -4.25
C PRO A 17 11.85 -13.47 -3.44
N ASP A 18 11.62 -14.70 -3.92
CA ASP A 18 12.11 -15.92 -3.26
C ASP A 18 13.56 -16.27 -3.65
N GLY A 19 14.29 -15.35 -4.29
CA GLY A 19 15.65 -15.58 -4.78
C GLY A 19 15.72 -16.32 -6.12
N SER A 20 14.60 -16.84 -6.62
CA SER A 20 14.56 -17.56 -7.89
C SER A 20 14.42 -16.61 -9.08
N SER A 21 14.28 -17.18 -10.28
CA SER A 21 14.02 -16.42 -11.51
C SER A 21 12.74 -16.89 -12.18
N ALA A 22 12.13 -15.98 -12.92
CA ALA A 22 11.08 -16.25 -13.90
C ALA A 22 11.53 -15.78 -15.27
N ALA A 23 10.71 -16.08 -16.27
CA ALA A 23 10.91 -15.57 -17.62
C ALA A 23 9.62 -14.93 -18.15
N CYS A 24 9.78 -13.95 -19.02
CA CYS A 24 8.67 -13.32 -19.73
C CYS A 24 8.96 -13.20 -21.23
N LEU A 25 7.89 -13.07 -22.01
CA LEU A 25 7.90 -12.89 -23.45
C LEU A 25 7.11 -11.62 -23.82
N VAL A 26 7.69 -10.78 -24.65
CA VAL A 26 6.98 -9.69 -25.33
C VAL A 26 6.19 -10.29 -26.49
N THR A 27 4.87 -10.19 -26.45
CA THR A 27 3.99 -10.74 -27.49
C THR A 27 3.66 -9.71 -28.57
N SER A 28 3.64 -8.43 -28.22
CA SER A 28 3.51 -7.30 -29.15
C SER A 28 4.15 -6.04 -28.56
N ALA A 29 4.61 -5.15 -29.43
CA ALA A 29 5.09 -3.83 -29.05
C ALA A 29 4.66 -2.86 -30.14
N ASP A 30 3.70 -1.99 -29.81
CA ASP A 30 3.09 -1.03 -30.71
C ASP A 30 3.26 0.39 -30.13
N ASP A 31 2.95 1.43 -30.90
CA ASP A 31 3.05 2.82 -30.42
C ASP A 31 2.17 3.03 -29.17
N GLY A 32 2.85 3.25 -28.05
CA GLY A 32 2.27 3.53 -26.74
C GLY A 32 2.01 2.33 -25.83
N ARG A 33 2.19 1.07 -26.29
CA ARG A 33 1.86 -0.13 -25.49
C ARG A 33 2.76 -1.33 -25.78
N VAL A 34 3.07 -2.09 -24.74
CA VAL A 34 3.81 -3.35 -24.83
C VAL A 34 2.95 -4.46 -24.22
N SER A 35 2.68 -5.53 -24.97
CA SER A 35 2.01 -6.72 -24.45
C SER A 35 3.05 -7.74 -24.02
N VAL A 36 2.94 -8.24 -22.79
CA VAL A 36 3.90 -9.15 -22.18
C VAL A 36 3.21 -10.29 -21.45
N CYS A 37 3.77 -11.50 -21.54
CA CYS A 37 3.32 -12.64 -20.75
C CYS A 37 4.43 -13.26 -19.92
N ALA A 38 4.09 -13.73 -18.73
CA ALA A 38 4.96 -14.60 -17.97
C ALA A 38 4.96 -16.01 -18.60
N LEU A 39 6.10 -16.70 -18.53
CA LEU A 39 6.27 -18.06 -19.05
C LEU A 39 6.22 -19.08 -17.90
N ASP A 40 5.73 -20.28 -18.19
CA ASP A 40 5.67 -21.43 -17.26
C ASP A 40 7.03 -22.11 -17.09
N TRP A 41 8.07 -21.30 -16.91
CA TRP A 41 9.45 -21.77 -16.84
C TRP A 41 9.94 -21.86 -15.39
N GLN A 42 10.71 -22.91 -15.11
CA GLN A 42 11.41 -23.13 -13.85
C GLN A 42 12.71 -23.89 -14.08
N SER A 43 13.83 -23.33 -13.61
CA SER A 43 15.13 -24.02 -13.54
C SER A 43 15.93 -23.52 -12.33
N ALA A 44 16.89 -24.32 -11.91
CA ALA A 44 17.89 -23.93 -10.91
C ALA A 44 19.00 -23.03 -11.51
N HIS A 45 19.14 -22.99 -12.83
CA HIS A 45 20.13 -22.19 -13.55
C HIS A 45 19.41 -21.13 -14.43
N PRO A 46 20.09 -20.02 -14.80
CA PRO A 46 19.53 -19.05 -15.74
C PRO A 46 19.08 -19.74 -17.04
N PRO A 47 17.92 -19.36 -17.60
CA PRO A 47 17.41 -19.99 -18.82
C PRO A 47 18.27 -19.64 -20.02
N THR A 48 18.31 -20.58 -20.97
CA THR A 48 18.74 -20.33 -22.34
C THR A 48 17.55 -19.92 -23.22
N VAL A 49 17.82 -19.22 -24.33
CA VAL A 49 16.79 -18.87 -25.32
C VAL A 49 16.09 -20.13 -25.88
N ALA A 50 16.82 -21.23 -26.02
CA ALA A 50 16.28 -22.49 -26.51
C ALA A 50 15.28 -23.13 -25.53
N GLU A 51 15.53 -23.06 -24.22
CA GLU A 51 14.59 -23.51 -23.20
C GLU A 51 13.33 -22.65 -23.19
N LEU A 52 13.47 -21.33 -23.26
CA LEU A 52 12.30 -20.43 -23.32
C LEU A 52 11.49 -20.58 -24.60
N ALA A 53 12.10 -21.02 -25.71
CA ALA A 53 11.38 -21.30 -26.95
C ALA A 53 10.41 -22.48 -26.83
N GLN A 54 10.60 -23.36 -25.84
CA GLN A 54 9.70 -24.48 -25.53
C GLN A 54 8.68 -24.14 -24.44
N ALA A 55 8.94 -23.11 -23.64
CA ALA A 55 8.04 -22.68 -22.57
C ALA A 55 6.71 -22.18 -23.13
N GLN A 56 5.64 -22.42 -22.38
CA GLN A 56 4.32 -21.91 -22.68
C GLN A 56 4.03 -20.66 -21.84
N PRO A 57 3.07 -19.83 -22.26
CA PRO A 57 2.55 -18.76 -21.40
C PRO A 57 1.98 -19.34 -20.10
N LEU A 58 2.40 -18.78 -18.97
CA LEU A 58 1.94 -19.17 -17.64
C LEU A 58 0.41 -19.08 -17.57
N ARG A 59 -0.21 -20.15 -17.09
CA ARG A 59 -1.63 -20.19 -16.76
C ARG A 59 -1.82 -19.97 -15.27
N LEU A 60 -2.64 -18.97 -14.96
CA LEU A 60 -3.10 -18.67 -13.62
C LEU A 60 -4.34 -19.49 -13.35
N ASP A 61 -4.22 -20.41 -12.40
CA ASP A 61 -5.33 -21.10 -11.79
C ASP A 61 -5.41 -20.82 -10.28
N HIS A 62 -4.50 -20.03 -9.70
CA HIS A 62 -4.55 -19.75 -8.27
C HIS A 62 -5.85 -19.06 -7.83
N HIS A 63 -6.32 -19.38 -6.63
CA HIS A 63 -7.51 -18.78 -6.03
C HIS A 63 -8.78 -18.90 -6.91
N LEU A 64 -9.29 -17.78 -7.42
CA LEU A 64 -10.48 -17.72 -8.29
C LEU A 64 -10.15 -17.69 -9.78
N PHE A 65 -8.86 -17.69 -10.15
CA PHE A 65 -8.50 -17.81 -11.55
C PHE A 65 -8.84 -19.21 -12.08
N THR A 66 -9.30 -19.25 -13.33
CA THR A 66 -9.78 -20.45 -14.03
C THR A 66 -8.97 -20.73 -15.29
N GLY A 67 -7.64 -20.66 -15.18
CA GLY A 67 -6.71 -20.99 -16.27
C GLY A 67 -6.45 -19.84 -17.26
N ARG A 68 -6.71 -18.59 -16.82
CA ARG A 68 -6.37 -17.38 -17.57
C ARG A 68 -4.85 -17.30 -17.76
N ARG A 69 -4.36 -16.73 -18.86
CA ARG A 69 -2.92 -16.49 -19.03
C ARG A 69 -2.47 -15.23 -18.29
N ALA A 70 -1.29 -15.29 -17.68
CA ALA A 70 -0.56 -14.15 -17.13
C ALA A 70 -0.04 -13.27 -18.28
N HIS A 71 -0.97 -12.61 -18.98
CA HIS A 71 -0.74 -11.80 -20.18
C HIS A 71 -1.36 -10.44 -19.96
N HIS A 72 -0.53 -9.39 -20.09
CA HIS A 72 -0.87 -8.03 -19.72
C HIS A 72 -0.38 -7.03 -20.77
N THR A 73 -1.06 -5.90 -20.84
CA THR A 73 -0.63 -4.70 -21.55
C THR A 73 0.02 -3.76 -20.54
N VAL A 74 1.28 -3.40 -20.79
CA VAL A 74 2.03 -2.39 -20.06
C VAL A 74 2.10 -1.12 -20.91
N ARG A 75 2.02 0.06 -20.26
CA ARG A 75 2.17 1.33 -20.98
C ARG A 75 3.60 1.45 -21.49
N ALA A 76 3.81 1.82 -22.76
CA ALA A 76 5.18 1.98 -23.28
C ALA A 76 5.97 3.10 -22.60
N THR A 77 5.30 4.01 -21.90
CA THR A 77 5.95 5.05 -21.09
C THR A 77 6.52 4.53 -19.78
N GLU A 78 6.13 3.32 -19.36
CA GLU A 78 6.67 2.62 -18.20
C GLU A 78 8.01 1.99 -18.56
N GLU A 79 9.04 2.35 -17.80
CA GLU A 79 10.38 1.82 -18.00
C GLU A 79 10.46 0.36 -17.56
N VAL A 80 11.11 -0.45 -18.40
CA VAL A 80 11.44 -1.83 -18.05
C VAL A 80 12.33 -1.80 -16.81
N PRO A 81 12.04 -2.59 -15.76
CA PRO A 81 12.90 -2.66 -14.59
C PRO A 81 14.33 -3.06 -15.00
N PRO A 82 15.38 -2.37 -14.52
CA PRO A 82 16.77 -2.67 -14.86
C PRO A 82 17.21 -4.09 -14.49
N SER A 83 16.46 -4.75 -13.61
CA SER A 83 16.67 -6.13 -13.19
C SER A 83 16.27 -7.18 -14.24
N PHE A 84 15.61 -6.78 -15.33
CA PHE A 84 15.25 -7.69 -16.41
C PHE A 84 16.44 -7.91 -17.32
N ASP A 85 16.88 -9.17 -17.41
CA ASP A 85 17.96 -9.59 -18.30
C ASP A 85 17.38 -10.12 -19.61
N TRP A 86 17.55 -9.36 -20.68
CA TRP A 86 16.99 -9.67 -21.99
C TRP A 86 17.92 -10.58 -22.80
N ILE A 87 17.64 -11.88 -22.77
CA ILE A 87 18.57 -12.90 -23.25
C ILE A 87 18.42 -13.28 -24.74
N GLY A 88 17.36 -12.82 -25.41
CA GLY A 88 17.21 -13.06 -26.85
C GLY A 88 15.78 -12.96 -27.37
N ARG A 89 15.49 -13.71 -28.43
CA ARG A 89 14.18 -13.76 -29.09
C ARG A 89 13.71 -15.19 -29.32
N VAL A 90 12.41 -15.41 -29.17
CA VAL A 90 11.73 -16.67 -29.50
C VAL A 90 10.48 -16.39 -30.35
N PRO A 91 9.97 -17.37 -31.12
CA PRO A 91 8.71 -17.22 -31.83
C PRO A 91 7.56 -16.98 -30.86
N VAL A 92 6.69 -16.01 -31.14
CA VAL A 92 5.49 -15.76 -30.31
C VAL A 92 4.50 -16.93 -30.50
N PRO A 93 4.17 -17.68 -29.42
CA PRO A 93 3.25 -18.81 -29.51
C PRO A 93 1.88 -18.37 -30.03
N GLY A 94 1.30 -19.16 -30.93
CA GLY A 94 -0.01 -18.90 -31.54
C GLY A 94 -1.10 -18.45 -30.56
N PRO A 95 -1.23 -19.09 -29.37
CA PRO A 95 -2.30 -18.74 -28.45
C PRO A 95 -2.20 -17.32 -27.84
N VAL A 96 -1.02 -16.69 -27.77
CA VAL A 96 -0.84 -15.34 -27.17
C VAL A 96 -0.64 -14.24 -28.21
N ARG A 97 -1.05 -14.49 -29.45
CA ARG A 97 -1.04 -13.49 -30.52
C ARG A 97 -2.15 -12.46 -30.38
N GLU A 98 -3.24 -12.82 -29.71
CA GLU A 98 -4.33 -11.89 -29.40
C GLU A 98 -3.94 -10.93 -28.29
N ARG A 99 -4.43 -9.69 -28.37
CA ARG A 99 -4.12 -8.66 -27.37
C ARG A 99 -4.77 -9.00 -26.02
N PRO A 100 -4.04 -8.84 -24.89
CA PRO A 100 -4.62 -9.05 -23.58
C PRO A 100 -5.56 -7.90 -23.21
N ASN A 101 -6.68 -8.23 -22.56
CA ASN A 101 -7.64 -7.26 -22.05
C ASN A 101 -7.31 -6.74 -20.63
N SER A 102 -6.07 -6.91 -20.18
CA SER A 102 -5.62 -6.56 -18.84
C SER A 102 -4.47 -5.58 -18.91
N TYR A 103 -4.64 -4.41 -18.30
CA TYR A 103 -3.58 -3.41 -18.17
C TYR A 103 -2.87 -3.58 -16.83
N SER A 104 -1.54 -3.50 -16.84
CA SER A 104 -0.74 -3.64 -15.63
C SER A 104 0.65 -3.01 -15.78
N SER A 105 1.52 -3.25 -14.79
CA SER A 105 2.93 -2.84 -14.77
C SER A 105 3.86 -4.03 -14.96
N TRP A 106 5.15 -3.78 -15.18
CA TRP A 106 6.16 -4.84 -15.28
C TRP A 106 6.25 -5.72 -14.02
N ALA A 107 5.98 -5.15 -12.85
CA ALA A 107 6.02 -5.85 -11.56
C ALA A 107 4.97 -6.98 -11.45
N VAL A 108 3.89 -6.93 -12.24
CA VAL A 108 2.83 -7.94 -12.20
C VAL A 108 3.33 -9.32 -12.57
N LEU A 109 4.33 -9.42 -13.45
CA LEU A 109 4.85 -10.68 -13.97
C LEU A 109 5.47 -11.53 -12.84
N ALA A 110 6.28 -10.89 -11.98
CA ALA A 110 6.87 -11.56 -10.83
C ALA A 110 5.78 -12.01 -9.84
N ARG A 111 4.79 -11.15 -9.58
CA ARG A 111 3.66 -11.44 -8.68
C ARG A 111 2.83 -12.63 -9.17
N ASP A 112 2.53 -12.68 -10.46
CA ASP A 112 1.74 -13.75 -11.07
C ASP A 112 2.47 -15.10 -11.01
N VAL A 113 3.78 -15.13 -11.32
CA VAL A 113 4.59 -16.34 -11.22
C VAL A 113 4.69 -16.84 -9.78
N ILE A 114 4.96 -15.95 -8.83
CA ILE A 114 5.05 -16.31 -7.41
C ILE A 114 3.69 -16.76 -6.87
N GLY A 115 2.62 -16.03 -7.19
CA GLY A 115 1.27 -16.36 -6.76
C GLY A 115 0.85 -17.75 -7.23
N GLN A 116 1.15 -18.08 -8.50
CA GLN A 116 0.90 -19.40 -9.06
C GLN A 116 1.78 -20.48 -8.41
N ARG A 117 3.10 -20.26 -8.28
CA ARG A 117 4.00 -21.23 -7.63
C ARG A 117 3.64 -21.49 -6.17
N ARG A 118 3.24 -20.46 -5.42
CA ARG A 118 2.77 -20.60 -4.02
C ARG A 118 1.49 -21.45 -3.98
N TRP A 119 0.55 -21.19 -4.88
CA TRP A 119 -0.66 -21.99 -5.00
C TRP A 119 -0.38 -23.46 -5.34
N ASP A 120 0.52 -23.73 -6.27
CA ASP A 120 0.86 -25.10 -6.68
C ASP A 120 1.53 -25.92 -5.57
N ARG A 121 2.20 -25.24 -4.63
CA ARG A 121 2.78 -25.87 -3.42
C ARG A 121 1.74 -26.20 -2.34
N LEU A 122 0.52 -25.65 -2.41
CA LEU A 122 -0.54 -25.97 -1.46
C LEU A 122 -1.05 -27.40 -1.68
N ASP A 123 -1.40 -28.06 -0.58
CA ASP A 123 -2.08 -29.34 -0.61
C ASP A 123 -3.30 -29.28 -1.56
N PRO A 124 -3.46 -30.23 -2.49
CA PRO A 124 -4.64 -30.32 -3.34
C PRO A 124 -5.97 -30.22 -2.59
N ALA A 125 -6.07 -30.75 -1.36
CA ALA A 125 -7.25 -30.67 -0.51
C ALA A 125 -7.54 -29.23 -0.06
N VAL A 126 -6.52 -28.43 0.27
CA VAL A 126 -6.68 -27.01 0.62
C VAL A 126 -7.19 -26.22 -0.59
N ARG A 127 -6.61 -26.46 -1.77
CA ARG A 127 -7.06 -25.82 -3.02
C ARG A 127 -8.49 -26.21 -3.39
N ALA A 128 -8.86 -27.49 -3.21
CA ALA A 128 -10.21 -27.97 -3.44
C ALA A 128 -11.20 -27.34 -2.45
N ALA A 129 -10.85 -27.27 -1.17
CA ALA A 129 -11.67 -26.63 -0.14
C ALA A 129 -11.92 -25.16 -0.46
N TYR A 130 -10.87 -24.39 -0.82
CA TYR A 130 -10.97 -22.97 -1.21
C TYR A 130 -12.03 -22.75 -2.29
N ARG A 131 -12.07 -23.60 -3.33
CA ARG A 131 -13.03 -23.48 -4.44
C ARG A 131 -14.42 -23.98 -4.05
N ALA A 132 -14.51 -25.07 -3.31
CA ALA A 132 -15.77 -25.69 -2.92
C ALA A 132 -16.65 -24.75 -2.08
N VAL A 133 -16.05 -23.81 -1.33
CA VAL A 133 -16.78 -22.79 -0.55
C VAL A 133 -17.83 -22.07 -1.39
N LEU A 134 -17.55 -21.75 -2.66
CA LEU A 134 -18.47 -21.00 -3.52
C LEU A 134 -19.79 -21.74 -3.80
N SER A 135 -19.75 -23.07 -3.77
CA SER A 135 -20.92 -23.95 -3.92
C SER A 135 -21.48 -24.44 -2.59
N GLY A 136 -20.78 -24.17 -1.47
CA GLY A 136 -21.17 -24.53 -0.11
C GLY A 136 -22.20 -23.58 0.50
N PRO A 137 -22.48 -23.61 1.81
CA PRO A 137 -23.44 -22.70 2.45
C PRO A 137 -22.97 -21.23 2.41
N SER A 138 -23.93 -20.30 2.43
CA SER A 138 -23.66 -18.85 2.54
C SER A 138 -23.50 -18.36 3.98
N HIS A 139 -23.63 -19.24 4.96
CA HIS A 139 -23.51 -18.92 6.38
C HIS A 139 -22.84 -20.09 7.09
N VAL A 140 -21.85 -19.81 7.93
CA VAL A 140 -21.22 -20.77 8.82
C VAL A 140 -21.07 -20.16 10.21
N ASP A 141 -21.41 -20.96 11.20
CA ASP A 141 -21.21 -20.61 12.61
C ASP A 141 -19.76 -20.90 13.01
N LEU A 142 -19.10 -19.95 13.64
CA LEU A 142 -17.72 -20.06 14.09
C LEU A 142 -17.68 -19.80 15.59
N ASP A 143 -16.89 -20.56 16.34
CA ASP A 143 -16.68 -20.32 17.76
C ASP A 143 -15.18 -20.23 18.02
N PHE A 144 -14.75 -19.03 18.41
CA PHE A 144 -13.38 -18.75 18.82
C PHE A 144 -13.21 -18.86 20.34
N GLY A 145 -13.99 -19.73 21.00
CA GLY A 145 -13.87 -20.06 22.42
C GLY A 145 -14.61 -19.12 23.38
N ALA A 146 -15.35 -18.14 22.85
CA ALA A 146 -16.14 -17.21 23.67
C ALA A 146 -17.50 -16.85 23.05
N GLY A 147 -18.02 -17.71 22.19
CA GLY A 147 -19.35 -17.56 21.60
C GLY A 147 -19.35 -17.73 20.09
N THR A 148 -20.55 -17.92 19.55
CA THR A 148 -20.73 -18.19 18.13
C THR A 148 -20.93 -16.90 17.33
N VAL A 149 -20.23 -16.78 16.21
CA VAL A 149 -20.45 -15.76 15.18
C VAL A 149 -20.81 -16.43 13.86
N THR A 150 -21.82 -15.91 13.15
CA THR A 150 -22.20 -16.41 11.83
C THR A 150 -21.60 -15.52 10.74
N LEU A 151 -20.78 -16.09 9.85
CA LEU A 151 -20.14 -15.38 8.73
C LEU A 151 -20.47 -16.04 7.39
N ASP A 152 -20.39 -15.28 6.29
CA ASP A 152 -20.45 -15.83 4.94
C ASP A 152 -19.04 -16.25 4.48
N PRO A 153 -18.73 -17.56 4.45
CA PRO A 153 -17.39 -18.03 4.11
C PRO A 153 -17.03 -17.73 2.64
N ARG A 154 -18.03 -17.45 1.79
CA ARG A 154 -17.82 -17.11 0.38
C ARG A 154 -17.29 -15.69 0.21
N ARG A 155 -17.55 -14.79 1.16
CA ARG A 155 -17.14 -13.38 1.14
C ARG A 155 -15.97 -13.08 2.09
N THR A 156 -15.82 -13.86 3.16
CA THR A 156 -14.76 -13.68 4.15
C THR A 156 -13.39 -14.11 3.61
N THR A 157 -12.65 -13.15 3.03
CA THR A 157 -11.26 -13.35 2.57
C THR A 157 -10.21 -12.81 3.53
N ALA A 158 -10.64 -11.99 4.50
CA ALA A 158 -9.86 -11.47 5.61
C ALA A 158 -10.71 -11.54 6.89
N LEU A 159 -10.07 -11.76 8.03
CA LEU A 159 -10.74 -11.83 9.33
C LEU A 159 -10.04 -10.88 10.32
N ASP A 160 -10.81 -9.94 10.88
CA ASP A 160 -10.33 -9.09 11.96
C ASP A 160 -10.71 -9.70 13.32
N LEU A 161 -9.71 -10.07 14.11
CA LEU A 161 -9.86 -10.61 15.45
C LEU A 161 -9.38 -9.60 16.52
N SER A 162 -9.23 -8.33 16.15
CA SER A 162 -8.62 -7.28 16.98
C SER A 162 -9.58 -6.17 17.41
N ASP A 163 -10.75 -6.05 16.77
CA ASP A 163 -11.72 -4.95 16.95
C ASP A 163 -12.87 -5.26 17.93
N GLY A 164 -12.90 -6.48 18.48
CA GLY A 164 -13.92 -6.93 19.42
C GLY A 164 -15.26 -7.34 18.79
N THR A 165 -15.38 -7.34 17.46
CA THR A 165 -16.60 -7.80 16.76
C THR A 165 -16.79 -9.31 16.88
N ILE A 166 -15.69 -10.07 16.95
CA ILE A 166 -15.68 -11.51 17.16
C ILE A 166 -15.42 -11.79 18.65
N PRO A 167 -16.32 -12.50 19.36
CA PRO A 167 -16.09 -12.87 20.75
C PRO A 167 -14.87 -13.76 20.92
N LEU A 168 -13.92 -13.33 21.74
CA LEU A 168 -12.68 -14.06 22.03
C LEU A 168 -12.49 -14.23 23.54
N PRO A 169 -11.93 -15.37 24.01
CA PRO A 169 -11.60 -15.54 25.40
C PRO A 169 -10.51 -14.54 25.77
N ALA A 170 -10.57 -13.96 26.97
CA ALA A 170 -9.59 -12.96 27.41
C ALA A 170 -8.16 -13.52 27.53
N THR A 171 -8.03 -14.82 27.81
CA THR A 171 -6.75 -15.54 27.93
C THR A 171 -6.86 -16.96 27.34
N GLY A 172 -5.73 -17.63 27.11
CA GLY A 172 -5.70 -19.01 26.58
C GLY A 172 -5.81 -19.10 25.05
N ASP A 173 -6.09 -20.28 24.51
CA ASP A 173 -6.26 -20.48 23.07
C ASP A 173 -7.62 -19.92 22.58
N PRO A 174 -7.66 -19.03 21.57
CA PRO A 174 -8.91 -18.55 20.97
C PRO A 174 -9.57 -19.56 20.02
N GLY A 175 -9.17 -20.84 19.99
CA GLY A 175 -9.82 -21.84 19.16
C GLY A 175 -9.54 -21.65 17.67
N TRP A 176 -8.26 -21.54 17.32
CA TRP A 176 -7.80 -21.29 15.94
C TRP A 176 -8.34 -22.25 14.88
N SER A 177 -8.80 -23.45 15.27
CA SER A 177 -9.48 -24.41 14.37
C SER A 177 -10.76 -23.85 13.73
N ALA A 178 -11.38 -22.83 14.31
CA ALA A 178 -12.52 -22.16 13.68
C ALA A 178 -12.18 -21.60 12.28
N LEU A 179 -10.92 -21.21 12.04
CA LEU A 179 -10.44 -20.76 10.73
C LEU A 179 -10.57 -21.84 9.63
N ASP A 180 -10.62 -23.12 10.00
CA ASP A 180 -10.72 -24.22 9.02
C ASP A 180 -12.07 -24.22 8.27
N ARG A 181 -13.08 -23.56 8.84
CA ARG A 181 -14.38 -23.33 8.20
C ARG A 181 -14.38 -22.15 7.23
N LEU A 182 -13.31 -21.36 7.22
CA LEU A 182 -13.10 -20.20 6.35
C LEU A 182 -11.99 -20.48 5.35
N ALA A 183 -12.16 -21.51 4.49
CA ALA A 183 -11.13 -21.94 3.54
C ALA A 183 -10.71 -20.86 2.50
N ARG A 184 -11.44 -19.74 2.40
CA ARG A 184 -11.09 -18.57 1.58
C ARG A 184 -10.42 -17.43 2.35
N CYS A 185 -10.27 -17.55 3.67
CA CYS A 185 -9.58 -16.57 4.50
C CYS A 185 -8.07 -16.64 4.22
N THR A 186 -7.50 -15.54 3.76
CA THR A 186 -6.08 -15.40 3.38
C THR A 186 -5.36 -14.35 4.23
N ALA A 187 -6.08 -13.63 5.08
CA ALA A 187 -5.55 -12.55 5.90
C ALA A 187 -6.19 -12.53 7.29
N VAL A 188 -5.37 -12.31 8.32
CA VAL A 188 -5.82 -12.20 9.71
C VAL A 188 -5.29 -10.90 10.32
N THR A 189 -6.13 -10.19 11.07
CA THR A 189 -5.72 -9.10 11.96
C THR A 189 -5.80 -9.60 13.39
N TRP A 190 -4.74 -9.40 14.18
CA TRP A 190 -4.64 -9.86 15.56
C TRP A 190 -4.06 -8.78 16.47
N ARG A 191 -4.44 -8.81 17.75
CA ARG A 191 -3.92 -7.91 18.79
C ARG A 191 -3.40 -8.68 20.00
N GLY A 192 -2.23 -8.25 20.48
CA GLY A 192 -1.65 -8.70 21.74
C GLY A 192 -0.77 -9.94 21.59
N ALA A 193 -0.70 -10.76 22.64
CA ALA A 193 0.18 -11.91 22.71
C ALA A 193 -0.13 -12.97 21.64
N ASP A 194 0.86 -13.79 21.27
CA ASP A 194 0.75 -14.85 20.25
C ASP A 194 -0.45 -15.78 20.49
N ARG A 195 -0.63 -16.30 21.71
CA ARG A 195 -1.76 -17.19 22.07
C ARG A 195 -1.97 -18.33 21.06
N GLY A 196 -0.88 -18.85 20.48
CA GLY A 196 -0.91 -19.92 19.48
C GLY A 196 -1.07 -19.46 18.03
N LEU A 197 -1.14 -18.15 17.75
CA LEU A 197 -1.28 -17.58 16.42
C LEU A 197 -0.21 -18.10 15.47
N THR A 198 1.06 -18.09 15.88
CA THR A 198 2.19 -18.54 15.05
C THR A 198 2.02 -19.99 14.59
N ALA A 199 1.64 -20.88 15.51
CA ALA A 199 1.37 -22.28 15.19
C ALA A 199 0.12 -22.43 14.30
N ALA A 200 -0.91 -21.62 14.55
CA ALA A 200 -2.13 -21.61 13.75
C ALA A 200 -1.90 -21.16 12.30
N LEU A 201 -1.03 -20.17 12.09
CA LEU A 201 -0.62 -19.70 10.77
C LEU A 201 0.27 -20.72 10.06
N ALA A 202 1.20 -21.36 10.77
CA ALA A 202 2.03 -22.43 10.21
C ALA A 202 1.19 -23.63 9.73
N ALA A 203 0.10 -23.95 10.43
CA ALA A 203 -0.84 -25.00 10.03
C ALA A 203 -1.73 -24.63 8.82
N ARG A 204 -1.76 -23.35 8.42
CA ARG A 204 -2.72 -22.81 7.43
C ARG A 204 -1.99 -21.99 6.37
N PRO A 205 -1.25 -22.63 5.44
CA PRO A 205 -0.45 -21.94 4.42
C PRO A 205 -1.28 -21.12 3.41
N ILE A 206 -2.62 -21.23 3.44
CA ILE A 206 -3.51 -20.36 2.68
C ILE A 206 -3.58 -18.93 3.26
N ILE A 207 -3.30 -18.76 4.55
CA ILE A 207 -3.20 -17.44 5.20
C ILE A 207 -1.81 -16.88 4.96
N THR A 208 -1.76 -15.85 4.12
CA THR A 208 -0.52 -15.25 3.62
C THR A 208 -0.30 -13.83 4.14
N ARG A 209 -1.29 -13.23 4.80
CA ARG A 209 -1.19 -11.86 5.32
C ARG A 209 -1.53 -11.78 6.80
N LEU A 210 -0.72 -11.05 7.56
CA LEU A 210 -0.95 -10.81 8.98
C LEU A 210 -0.80 -9.31 9.27
N THR A 211 -1.80 -8.74 9.95
CA THR A 211 -1.63 -7.47 10.67
C THR A 211 -1.61 -7.77 12.16
N TRP A 212 -0.49 -7.53 12.82
CA TRP A 212 -0.29 -7.82 14.24
C TRP A 212 -0.08 -6.53 15.02
N THR A 213 -1.03 -6.20 15.89
CA THR A 213 -0.95 -5.04 16.79
C THR A 213 -0.37 -5.47 18.14
N ASP A 214 0.67 -4.79 18.58
CA ASP A 214 1.38 -5.05 19.85
C ASP A 214 1.84 -6.50 20.02
N PRO A 215 2.69 -7.02 19.11
CA PRO A 215 3.25 -8.37 19.21
C PRO A 215 4.12 -8.57 20.46
N PRO A 216 4.37 -9.83 20.87
CA PRO A 216 5.32 -10.13 21.94
C PRO A 216 6.74 -9.68 21.56
N GLY A 217 7.63 -9.53 22.56
CA GLY A 217 8.99 -9.03 22.34
C GLY A 217 9.88 -9.89 21.43
N SER A 218 9.55 -11.17 21.24
CA SER A 218 10.22 -12.06 20.28
C SER A 218 9.16 -12.76 19.44
N VAL A 219 9.28 -12.67 18.13
CA VAL A 219 8.36 -13.23 17.14
C VAL A 219 9.15 -14.04 16.12
N ASP A 220 8.80 -15.32 15.98
CA ASP A 220 9.36 -16.20 14.94
C ASP A 220 8.24 -16.67 14.01
N LEU A 221 8.19 -16.11 12.80
CA LEU A 221 7.22 -16.47 11.76
C LEU A 221 7.85 -17.33 10.66
N SER A 222 9.08 -17.84 10.87
CA SER A 222 9.83 -18.57 9.84
C SER A 222 9.15 -19.84 9.33
N GLY A 223 8.33 -20.47 10.17
CA GLY A 223 7.54 -21.65 9.83
C GLY A 223 6.19 -21.36 9.17
N THR A 224 5.84 -20.10 8.93
CA THR A 224 4.53 -19.70 8.38
C THR A 224 4.58 -19.50 6.86
N GLY A 225 3.41 -19.51 6.22
CA GLY A 225 3.26 -19.17 4.80
C GLY A 225 3.06 -17.68 4.52
N LEU A 226 3.34 -16.79 5.48
CA LEU A 226 3.10 -15.36 5.29
C LEU A 226 4.00 -14.80 4.20
N THR A 227 3.44 -13.87 3.45
CA THR A 227 4.13 -13.14 2.39
C THR A 227 4.17 -11.66 2.71
N ASP A 228 3.15 -11.18 3.44
CA ASP A 228 3.01 -9.80 3.85
C ASP A 228 2.71 -9.73 5.36
N LEU A 229 3.52 -8.96 6.09
CA LEU A 229 3.37 -8.73 7.51
C LEU A 229 3.26 -7.23 7.79
N THR A 230 2.28 -6.82 8.56
CA THR A 230 2.19 -5.46 9.11
C THR A 230 2.23 -5.52 10.62
N ILE A 231 3.20 -4.83 11.23
CA ILE A 231 3.28 -4.64 12.68
C ILE A 231 2.75 -3.24 13.01
N ARG A 232 1.77 -3.20 13.91
CA ARG A 232 1.21 -1.96 14.47
C ARG A 232 1.61 -1.80 15.92
N GLY A 233 1.98 -0.59 16.33
CA GLY A 233 2.35 -0.32 17.72
C GLY A 233 3.79 -0.67 18.01
N ARG A 234 4.02 -1.34 19.14
CA ARG A 234 5.39 -1.62 19.59
C ARG A 234 6.05 -2.66 18.67
N LEU A 235 7.21 -2.31 18.11
CA LEU A 235 8.04 -3.28 17.40
C LEU A 235 8.57 -4.34 18.39
N PRO A 236 8.60 -5.63 17.99
CA PRO A 236 9.29 -6.65 18.77
C PRO A 236 10.78 -6.33 18.84
N VAL A 237 11.49 -6.90 19.83
CA VAL A 237 12.95 -6.83 19.90
C VAL A 237 13.58 -7.75 18.85
N GLN A 238 12.95 -8.91 18.59
CA GLN A 238 13.39 -9.86 17.58
C GLN A 238 12.21 -10.27 16.70
N LEU A 239 12.39 -10.19 15.38
CA LEU A 239 11.41 -10.61 14.39
C LEU A 239 12.09 -11.49 13.33
N ARG A 240 11.69 -12.76 13.23
CA ARG A 240 12.11 -13.62 12.11
C ARG A 240 10.98 -13.74 11.10
N LEU A 241 11.23 -13.30 9.87
CA LEU A 241 10.27 -13.37 8.78
C LEU A 241 10.28 -14.77 8.13
N PRO A 242 9.16 -15.20 7.51
CA PRO A 242 9.12 -16.40 6.68
C PRO A 242 9.96 -16.27 5.41
N PRO A 243 10.48 -17.39 4.89
CA PRO A 243 11.16 -17.41 3.61
C PRO A 243 10.27 -16.89 2.47
N GLY A 244 10.83 -16.01 1.64
CA GLY A 244 10.10 -15.40 0.53
C GLY A 244 8.99 -14.41 0.95
N CYS A 245 9.03 -13.90 2.18
CA CYS A 245 8.26 -12.71 2.57
C CYS A 245 8.71 -11.52 1.71
N ASP A 246 7.76 -10.82 1.11
CA ASP A 246 7.99 -9.73 0.15
C ASP A 246 7.39 -8.39 0.59
N GLY A 247 6.66 -8.36 1.72
CA GLY A 247 6.11 -7.13 2.28
C GLY A 247 6.24 -7.05 3.79
N LEU A 248 6.75 -5.90 4.26
CA LEU A 248 6.82 -5.56 5.68
C LEU A 248 6.26 -4.14 5.90
N GLY A 249 5.19 -4.03 6.68
CA GLY A 249 4.60 -2.78 7.12
C GLY A 249 4.96 -2.47 8.57
N LEU A 250 5.42 -1.26 8.85
CA LEU A 250 5.66 -0.75 10.20
C LEU A 250 4.76 0.47 10.40
N GLU A 251 3.83 0.36 11.33
CA GLU A 251 2.85 1.39 11.63
C GLU A 251 2.86 1.74 13.12
N PRO A 252 2.70 3.03 13.46
CA PRO A 252 2.62 3.45 14.84
C PRO A 252 1.35 2.91 15.51
N GLY A 253 1.41 2.77 16.83
CA GLY A 253 0.26 2.31 17.61
C GLY A 253 -0.78 3.41 17.78
N THR A 254 -2.03 3.04 18.00
CA THR A 254 -2.99 4.00 18.55
C THR A 254 -2.61 4.27 20.01
N PRO A 255 -2.49 5.54 20.46
CA PRO A 255 -2.24 5.83 21.87
C PRO A 255 -3.32 5.19 22.75
N ALA A 256 -2.90 4.51 23.83
CA ALA A 256 -3.82 3.97 24.82
C ALA A 256 -4.64 5.12 25.44
N GLY A 257 -5.96 5.06 25.30
CA GLY A 257 -6.89 6.13 25.72
C GLY A 257 -7.79 6.65 24.59
N CYS A 258 -7.54 6.27 23.34
CA CYS A 258 -8.43 6.53 22.20
C CYS A 258 -9.17 5.24 21.76
N GLU A 259 -9.74 4.49 22.71
CA GLU A 259 -10.64 3.39 22.35
C GLU A 259 -11.99 3.96 21.92
N GLY A 260 -12.30 3.88 20.63
CA GLY A 260 -13.55 4.35 20.04
C GLY A 260 -13.43 5.37 18.91
N VAL A 261 -12.22 5.73 18.49
CA VAL A 261 -11.99 6.56 17.29
C VAL A 261 -10.99 5.84 16.42
N GLY A 262 -11.44 5.33 15.28
CA GLY A 262 -10.55 4.81 14.25
C GLY A 262 -9.48 5.85 13.94
N LEU A 263 -8.25 5.39 13.73
CA LEU A 263 -7.18 6.20 13.14
C LEU A 263 -7.51 6.47 11.65
N GLU A 264 -8.64 7.11 11.41
CA GLU A 264 -9.01 7.74 10.16
C GLU A 264 -9.30 9.22 10.47
N SER A 265 -8.78 10.08 9.59
CA SER A 265 -9.11 11.49 9.44
C SER A 265 -9.31 12.36 10.70
N GLY A 266 -8.20 12.98 11.10
CA GLY A 266 -8.13 14.42 11.36
C GLY A 266 -9.04 15.05 12.43
N ARG A 267 -8.52 15.18 13.67
CA ARG A 267 -8.27 16.46 14.37
C ARG A 267 -7.53 16.25 15.69
N PRO A 268 -6.62 17.15 16.14
CA PRO A 268 -6.33 17.33 17.55
C PRO A 268 -7.41 18.19 18.22
N ALA A 269 -7.85 17.77 19.41
CA ALA A 269 -8.71 18.57 20.27
C ALA A 269 -7.98 19.85 20.73
N GLY A 270 -8.70 20.97 20.74
CA GLY A 270 -8.18 22.27 21.13
C GLY A 270 -7.80 22.33 22.61
N CYS A 271 -6.63 22.88 22.88
CA CYS A 271 -6.25 23.40 24.19
C CYS A 271 -5.99 24.91 23.99
N GLU A 272 -6.92 25.77 24.38
CA GLU A 272 -6.65 27.21 24.53
C GLU A 272 -6.50 27.55 26.01
N GLY A 273 -5.41 28.25 26.33
CA GLY A 273 -5.11 28.89 27.63
C GLY A 273 -4.63 27.90 28.70
N VAL A 274 -3.54 28.09 29.43
CA VAL A 274 -3.04 29.34 30.02
C VAL A 274 -1.56 29.15 30.40
N GLY A 275 -0.76 30.21 30.28
CA GLY A 275 0.37 30.42 31.20
C GLY A 275 1.75 29.99 30.72
N LEU A 276 2.51 30.98 30.25
CA LEU A 276 3.97 30.99 30.32
C LEU A 276 4.41 30.72 31.77
N GLU A 277 5.26 29.72 32.00
CA GLU A 277 6.27 29.83 33.04
C GLU A 277 7.48 28.93 32.73
N SER A 278 8.64 29.58 32.77
CA SER A 278 9.97 29.04 32.58
C SER A 278 10.33 28.03 33.66
N GLY A 279 10.70 26.81 33.27
CA GLY A 279 11.23 25.81 34.19
C GLY A 279 12.04 24.75 33.46
N ARG A 280 13.37 24.92 33.43
CA ARG A 280 14.35 23.87 33.07
C ARG A 280 14.23 22.73 34.10
N PRO A 281 14.31 21.45 33.69
CA PRO A 281 14.95 20.45 34.52
C PRO A 281 16.31 20.09 33.92
N ALA A 282 17.31 20.14 34.79
CA ALA A 282 18.67 19.71 34.56
C ALA A 282 18.80 18.18 34.63
N GLY A 283 19.86 17.67 33.99
CA GLY A 283 20.50 16.42 34.40
C GLY A 283 20.28 15.22 33.49
N TYR A 284 21.11 15.12 32.44
CA TYR A 284 21.61 13.83 31.93
C TYR A 284 23.04 14.05 31.45
N ASP A 285 23.95 14.22 32.42
CA ASP A 285 25.38 14.09 32.20
C ASP A 285 25.75 12.60 32.26
N GLY A 286 26.37 12.12 31.17
CA GLY A 286 27.42 11.11 31.16
C GLY A 286 27.10 9.70 31.64
N LEU A 287 26.84 8.79 30.69
CA LEU A 287 27.32 7.40 30.80
C LEU A 287 27.88 6.95 29.44
N GLY A 288 29.13 6.51 29.48
CA GLY A 288 29.93 6.09 28.33
C GLY A 288 29.34 4.86 27.63
N LEU A 289 29.42 4.90 26.30
CA LEU A 289 29.08 3.80 25.41
C LEU A 289 30.23 2.78 25.42
N GLU A 290 30.03 1.65 26.10
CA GLU A 290 30.74 0.42 25.78
C GLU A 290 30.13 -0.17 24.49
N PRO A 291 30.94 -0.58 23.49
CA PRO A 291 30.42 -1.15 22.25
C PRO A 291 30.06 -2.62 22.47
N GLY A 292 28.76 -2.98 22.40
CA GLY A 292 28.38 -4.40 22.30
C GLY A 292 27.04 -4.84 22.86
N THR A 293 26.18 -3.95 23.40
CA THR A 293 24.83 -4.33 23.86
C THR A 293 23.78 -3.53 23.10
N PRO A 294 22.78 -4.16 22.44
CA PRO A 294 21.68 -3.44 21.82
C PRO A 294 20.94 -2.65 22.91
N GLY A 295 20.87 -1.34 22.73
CA GLY A 295 20.17 -0.46 23.65
C GLY A 295 18.66 -0.77 23.67
N PRO A 296 17.96 -0.44 24.77
CA PRO A 296 16.52 -0.63 24.87
C PRO A 296 15.83 0.20 23.77
N GLY A 297 15.28 -0.47 22.74
CA GLY A 297 14.55 0.16 21.64
C GLY A 297 14.96 -0.24 20.21
N SER A 298 15.99 -1.10 20.04
CA SER A 298 16.36 -1.64 18.73
C SER A 298 15.61 -2.95 18.43
N CYS A 299 14.97 -3.02 17.26
CA CYS A 299 14.38 -4.25 16.72
C CYS A 299 15.37 -4.87 15.74
N THR A 300 15.63 -6.17 15.86
CA THR A 300 16.41 -6.93 14.88
C THR A 300 15.48 -7.80 14.05
N VAL A 301 15.53 -7.64 12.73
CA VAL A 301 14.75 -8.42 11.78
C VAL A 301 15.65 -9.42 11.05
N ALA A 302 15.34 -10.71 11.18
CA ALA A 302 15.94 -11.75 10.36
C ALA A 302 15.07 -11.95 9.11
N ALA A 303 15.51 -11.36 7.99
CA ALA A 303 14.87 -11.47 6.68
C ALA A 303 15.82 -12.09 5.65
N ASP A 304 15.26 -12.76 4.64
CA ASP A 304 16.03 -13.31 3.52
C ASP A 304 16.86 -12.22 2.82
N ALA A 305 18.14 -12.50 2.61
CA ALA A 305 19.10 -11.58 1.99
C ALA A 305 19.04 -10.16 2.58
N ALA A 306 18.91 -10.04 3.91
CA ALA A 306 18.82 -8.77 4.65
C ALA A 306 17.70 -7.83 4.13
N GLY A 307 16.57 -8.41 3.73
CA GLY A 307 15.39 -7.67 3.28
C GLY A 307 15.44 -7.23 1.81
N ARG A 308 16.37 -7.73 1.00
CA ARG A 308 16.52 -7.37 -0.42
C ARG A 308 15.23 -7.41 -1.24
N TRP A 309 14.34 -8.32 -0.88
CA TRP A 309 13.09 -8.59 -1.58
C TRP A 309 11.86 -7.95 -0.95
N LEU A 310 12.04 -7.26 0.19
CA LEU A 310 10.95 -6.61 0.89
C LEU A 310 10.60 -5.28 0.23
N SER A 311 9.31 -5.08 0.03
CA SER A 311 8.69 -3.77 -0.10
C SER A 311 8.39 -3.26 1.32
N LEU A 312 9.20 -2.32 1.81
CA LEU A 312 9.06 -1.79 3.17
C LEU A 312 8.06 -0.62 3.17
N ARG A 313 6.99 -0.75 3.95
CA ARG A 313 5.96 0.28 4.12
C ARG A 313 6.06 0.88 5.50
N LEU A 314 6.16 2.20 5.58
CA LEU A 314 6.30 2.95 6.81
C LEU A 314 5.13 3.93 6.93
N ALA A 315 4.32 3.81 7.98
CA ALA A 315 3.38 4.86 8.33
C ALA A 315 4.01 5.82 9.35
N VAL A 316 3.88 7.13 9.12
CA VAL A 316 4.47 8.16 9.98
C VAL A 316 3.39 9.15 10.39
N THR A 317 3.28 9.42 11.69
CA THR A 317 2.37 10.44 12.24
C THR A 317 3.14 11.71 12.56
N ASP A 318 2.42 12.83 12.73
CA ASP A 318 3.06 14.11 13.09
C ASP A 318 3.52 14.16 14.55
N ALA A 319 3.00 13.26 15.41
CA ALA A 319 3.18 13.26 16.86
C ALA A 319 4.21 12.24 17.36
N GLU A 320 4.49 11.18 16.60
CA GLU A 320 5.45 10.16 16.99
C GLU A 320 6.81 10.40 16.33
N PRO A 321 7.93 10.07 17.01
CA PRO A 321 9.22 9.98 16.33
C PRO A 321 9.11 9.01 15.16
N VAL A 322 9.78 9.35 14.06
CA VAL A 322 9.82 8.53 12.85
C VAL A 322 10.15 7.08 13.23
N PRO A 323 9.45 6.06 12.70
CA PRO A 323 9.77 4.67 13.01
C PRO A 323 11.25 4.42 12.73
N LEU A 324 11.96 3.95 13.76
CA LEU A 324 13.35 3.52 13.62
C LEU A 324 13.34 2.32 12.66
N ILE A 325 14.18 2.38 11.64
CA ILE A 325 14.38 1.24 10.74
C ILE A 325 15.03 0.12 11.54
N PRO A 326 14.41 -1.07 11.61
CA PRO A 326 15.02 -2.22 12.28
C PRO A 326 16.35 -2.64 11.65
N ASP A 327 17.23 -3.19 12.48
CA ASP A 327 18.47 -3.82 12.01
C ASP A 327 18.15 -5.08 11.18
N GLY A 328 19.02 -5.44 10.22
CA GLY A 328 18.83 -6.60 9.35
C GLY A 328 18.00 -6.33 8.09
N LEU A 329 17.71 -5.06 7.79
CA LEU A 329 16.99 -4.59 6.61
C LEU A 329 17.86 -3.76 5.65
N GLU A 330 19.19 -3.84 5.77
CA GLU A 330 20.14 -2.96 5.07
C GLU A 330 20.08 -3.13 3.55
N ALA A 331 19.62 -4.29 3.07
CA ALA A 331 19.53 -4.60 1.65
C ALA A 331 18.18 -4.22 1.02
N VAL A 332 17.21 -3.67 1.77
CA VAL A 332 15.92 -3.20 1.24
C VAL A 332 16.13 -2.18 0.13
N ARG A 333 15.40 -2.38 -0.97
CA ARG A 333 15.53 -1.56 -2.19
C ARG A 333 14.33 -0.66 -2.46
N GLU A 334 13.17 -1.00 -1.92
CA GLU A 334 11.92 -0.24 -2.12
C GLU A 334 11.34 0.16 -0.76
N VAL A 335 11.09 1.47 -0.61
CA VAL A 335 10.42 2.02 0.57
C VAL A 335 9.24 2.87 0.15
N ARG A 336 8.11 2.67 0.82
CA ARG A 336 6.90 3.50 0.72
C ARG A 336 6.61 4.13 2.07
N VAL A 337 6.70 5.45 2.14
CA VAL A 337 6.38 6.24 3.33
C VAL A 337 4.99 6.84 3.16
N LEU A 338 4.08 6.45 4.04
CA LEU A 338 2.76 7.04 4.21
C LEU A 338 2.80 8.00 5.40
N ALA A 339 3.05 9.28 5.12
CA ALA A 339 3.14 10.31 6.13
C ALA A 339 1.78 10.99 6.36
N ALA A 340 1.55 11.48 7.57
CA ALA A 340 0.47 12.41 7.86
C ALA A 340 0.74 13.76 7.18
N GLY A 341 1.28 14.76 7.88
CA GLY A 341 1.66 16.05 7.32
C GLY A 341 3.16 16.25 7.15
N THR A 342 3.98 15.56 7.95
CA THR A 342 5.45 15.65 7.89
C THR A 342 6.10 14.27 7.72
N ALA A 343 7.11 14.19 6.86
CA ALA A 343 7.92 13.00 6.63
C ALA A 343 9.39 13.38 6.81
N SER A 344 10.06 12.81 7.80
CA SER A 344 11.51 12.87 7.87
C SER A 344 12.10 11.62 7.23
N VAL A 345 12.98 11.82 6.25
CA VAL A 345 13.67 10.73 5.54
C VAL A 345 15.05 10.41 6.13
N ALA A 346 15.46 11.12 7.19
CA ALA A 346 16.70 10.84 7.90
C ALA A 346 16.72 9.45 8.55
N SER A 347 15.55 8.91 8.92
CA SER A 347 15.43 7.56 9.47
C SER A 347 15.80 6.48 8.47
N LEU A 348 15.78 6.76 7.17
CA LEU A 348 16.08 5.79 6.12
C LEU A 348 17.58 5.54 5.96
N ALA A 349 18.44 6.31 6.63
CA ALA A 349 19.90 6.21 6.52
C ALA A 349 20.49 4.78 6.62
N PRO A 350 19.95 3.85 7.44
CA PRO A 350 20.45 2.46 7.48
C PRO A 350 20.24 1.66 6.18
N LEU A 351 19.35 2.10 5.28
CA LEU A 351 19.00 1.40 4.04
C LEU A 351 20.02 1.72 2.93
N ALA A 352 21.20 1.09 3.01
CA ALA A 352 22.33 1.34 2.11
C ALA A 352 22.02 1.00 0.64
N GLU A 353 21.12 0.05 0.41
CA GLU A 353 20.76 -0.48 -0.91
C GLU A 353 19.47 0.14 -1.49
N LEU A 354 18.95 1.21 -0.89
CA LEU A 354 17.71 1.86 -1.31
C LEU A 354 17.80 2.32 -2.78
N GLU A 355 16.93 1.78 -3.64
CA GLU A 355 16.85 2.09 -5.07
C GLU A 355 15.61 2.93 -5.41
N GLN A 356 14.51 2.74 -4.67
CA GLN A 356 13.22 3.38 -4.92
C GLN A 356 12.59 3.89 -3.62
N LEU A 357 12.24 5.18 -3.60
CA LEU A 357 11.53 5.81 -2.50
C LEU A 357 10.24 6.46 -2.99
N THR A 358 9.12 6.07 -2.40
CA THR A 358 7.84 6.78 -2.56
C THR A 358 7.45 7.42 -1.24
N VAL A 359 7.15 8.73 -1.26
CA VAL A 359 6.59 9.46 -0.12
C VAL A 359 5.20 9.94 -0.51
N HIS A 360 4.19 9.58 0.27
CA HIS A 360 2.81 10.04 0.11
C HIS A 360 2.37 10.77 1.39
N PHE A 361 1.92 12.01 1.25
CA PHE A 361 1.39 12.81 2.35
C PHE A 361 -0.13 12.76 2.37
N ARG A 362 -0.72 12.18 3.43
CA ARG A 362 -2.18 12.17 3.61
C ARG A 362 -2.74 13.54 3.96
N LYS A 363 -1.92 14.40 4.56
CA LYS A 363 -2.28 15.78 4.91
C LYS A 363 -1.39 16.76 4.14
N PRO A 364 -1.88 17.35 3.04
CA PRO A 364 -1.17 18.44 2.41
C PRO A 364 -1.02 19.62 3.41
N PRO A 365 0.00 20.48 3.27
CA PRO A 365 0.87 20.61 2.12
C PRO A 365 2.06 19.65 2.09
N GLY A 366 2.18 18.69 3.01
CA GLY A 366 3.20 17.65 2.97
C GLY A 366 4.64 18.17 3.08
N ARG A 367 5.23 18.11 4.27
CA ARG A 367 6.58 18.62 4.54
C ARG A 367 7.60 17.48 4.57
N LEU A 368 8.56 17.53 3.65
CA LEU A 368 9.74 16.67 3.67
C LEU A 368 10.85 17.28 4.55
N VAL A 369 11.40 16.50 5.47
CA VAL A 369 12.44 16.91 6.43
C VAL A 369 13.65 16.00 6.29
N GLY A 370 14.86 16.56 6.46
CA GLY A 370 16.11 15.79 6.33
C GLY A 370 16.37 15.30 4.91
N ALA A 371 15.84 15.99 3.89
CA ALA A 371 15.99 15.56 2.50
C ALA A 371 17.47 15.49 2.06
N ASP A 372 18.36 16.24 2.69
CA ASP A 372 19.81 16.19 2.50
C ASP A 372 20.41 14.81 2.80
N THR A 373 19.82 14.02 3.71
CA THR A 373 20.29 12.65 4.00
C THR A 373 20.11 11.72 2.81
N LEU A 374 19.22 12.06 1.86
CA LEU A 374 19.06 11.28 0.63
C LEU A 374 20.32 11.23 -0.22
N ALA A 375 21.24 12.20 -0.07
CA ALA A 375 22.54 12.17 -0.74
C ALA A 375 23.41 10.96 -0.33
N GLY A 376 23.15 10.37 0.85
CA GLY A 376 23.81 9.15 1.30
C GLY A 376 23.35 7.88 0.56
N HIS A 377 22.17 7.90 -0.08
CA HIS A 377 21.64 6.77 -0.83
C HIS A 377 22.16 6.76 -2.27
N GLY A 378 23.41 6.32 -2.44
CA GLY A 378 24.10 6.29 -3.75
C GLY A 378 23.46 5.40 -4.81
N ARG A 379 22.45 4.58 -4.46
CA ARG A 379 21.69 3.72 -5.38
C ARG A 379 20.27 4.20 -5.65
N LEU A 380 19.84 5.33 -5.08
CA LEU A 380 18.49 5.85 -5.27
C LEU A 380 18.31 6.31 -6.73
N THR A 381 17.56 5.52 -7.49
CA THR A 381 17.30 5.76 -8.92
C THR A 381 15.91 6.34 -9.18
N VAL A 382 14.93 6.01 -8.33
CA VAL A 382 13.54 6.48 -8.46
C VAL A 382 13.09 7.16 -7.16
N LEU A 383 12.61 8.40 -7.30
CA LEU A 383 11.97 9.13 -6.21
C LEU A 383 10.58 9.60 -6.66
N THR A 384 9.56 9.20 -5.93
CA THR A 384 8.17 9.65 -6.13
C THR A 384 7.69 10.38 -4.88
N ILE A 385 7.15 11.59 -5.04
CA ILE A 385 6.61 12.39 -3.93
C ILE A 385 5.20 12.85 -4.31
N ASN A 386 4.21 12.51 -3.49
CA ASN A 386 2.81 12.86 -3.71
C ASN A 386 2.32 13.80 -2.61
N ASP A 387 1.57 14.84 -2.99
CA ASP A 387 0.97 15.86 -2.10
C ASP A 387 1.97 16.73 -1.32
N ALA A 388 3.11 17.04 -1.96
CA ALA A 388 4.18 17.85 -1.38
C ALA A 388 4.13 19.32 -1.78
N TYR A 389 2.99 19.99 -1.57
CA TYR A 389 2.80 21.43 -1.79
C TYR A 389 3.71 22.34 -0.93
N ALA A 390 4.44 21.81 0.05
CA ALA A 390 5.47 22.51 0.82
C ALA A 390 6.90 22.31 0.25
N LEU A 391 7.06 21.49 -0.80
CA LEU A 391 8.35 21.27 -1.46
C LEU A 391 8.83 22.55 -2.16
N GLY A 392 10.09 22.92 -1.93
CA GLY A 392 10.78 23.99 -2.64
C GLY A 392 11.74 23.46 -3.71
N VAL A 393 12.18 24.34 -4.62
CA VAL A 393 13.09 23.99 -5.73
C VAL A 393 14.42 23.39 -5.23
N GLY A 394 14.91 23.84 -4.08
CA GLY A 394 16.16 23.39 -3.46
C GLY A 394 15.97 22.43 -2.28
N THR A 395 14.77 21.89 -2.05
CA THR A 395 14.54 20.96 -0.94
C THR A 395 15.30 19.64 -1.13
N LEU A 396 15.34 19.14 -2.37
CA LEU A 396 16.06 17.90 -2.69
C LEU A 396 17.56 18.18 -2.93
N PRO A 397 18.46 17.36 -2.38
CA PRO A 397 19.90 17.48 -2.65
C PRO A 397 20.23 17.09 -4.09
N ASP A 398 21.51 17.14 -4.45
CA ASP A 398 21.97 16.55 -5.70
C ASP A 398 21.99 15.02 -5.55
N LEU A 399 21.26 14.32 -6.41
CA LEU A 399 21.10 12.87 -6.38
C LEU A 399 21.67 12.29 -7.69
N PRO A 400 22.97 11.96 -7.76
CA PRO A 400 23.65 11.66 -9.02
C PRO A 400 23.20 10.36 -9.68
N ALA A 401 22.66 9.40 -8.92
CA ALA A 401 22.12 8.15 -9.43
C ALA A 401 20.64 8.25 -9.89
N LEU A 402 19.98 9.39 -9.65
CA LEU A 402 18.55 9.54 -9.88
C LEU A 402 18.22 9.56 -11.37
N THR A 403 17.54 8.54 -11.85
CA THR A 403 17.08 8.42 -13.24
C THR A 403 15.67 8.96 -13.42
N ARG A 404 14.82 8.89 -12.38
CA ARG A 404 13.42 9.33 -12.43
C ARG A 404 13.00 10.05 -11.16
N LEU A 405 12.40 11.22 -11.34
CA LEU A 405 11.79 12.01 -10.28
C LEU A 405 10.33 12.28 -10.67
N GLU A 406 9.40 11.74 -9.90
CA GLU A 406 7.98 12.00 -10.06
C GLU A 406 7.47 12.82 -8.88
N ILE A 407 6.79 13.92 -9.20
CA ILE A 407 6.18 14.77 -8.19
C ILE A 407 4.74 15.03 -8.62
N ASP A 408 3.80 14.57 -7.80
CA ASP A 408 2.39 14.88 -7.94
C ASP A 408 1.96 15.79 -6.79
N GLY A 409 1.37 16.94 -7.11
CA GLY A 409 1.00 17.95 -6.11
C GLY A 409 2.16 18.84 -5.65
N VAL A 410 2.41 19.92 -6.39
CA VAL A 410 3.31 21.03 -6.00
C VAL A 410 2.70 22.38 -6.32
N ARG A 411 3.22 23.44 -5.68
CA ARG A 411 2.88 24.82 -6.08
C ARG A 411 3.35 25.11 -7.50
N ARG A 412 2.51 25.76 -8.29
CA ARG A 412 2.80 26.16 -9.67
C ARG A 412 4.02 27.07 -9.77
N SER A 413 4.24 27.92 -8.77
CA SER A 413 5.43 28.77 -8.65
C SER A 413 6.74 27.97 -8.51
N VAL A 414 6.69 26.75 -7.97
CA VAL A 414 7.85 25.87 -7.78
C VAL A 414 8.12 25.00 -9.01
N ALA A 415 7.07 24.58 -9.73
CA ALA A 415 7.18 23.65 -10.87
C ALA A 415 8.19 24.11 -11.95
N THR A 416 8.21 25.41 -12.27
CA THR A 416 9.16 25.97 -13.26
C THR A 416 10.62 25.89 -12.79
N GLY A 417 10.86 26.13 -11.51
CA GLY A 417 12.19 26.02 -10.91
C GLY A 417 12.69 24.58 -10.91
N LEU A 418 11.82 23.62 -10.56
CA LEU A 418 12.14 22.19 -10.64
C LEU A 418 12.49 21.76 -12.07
N ARG A 419 11.68 22.14 -13.07
CA ARG A 419 11.96 21.85 -14.48
C ARG A 419 13.30 22.42 -14.93
N SER A 420 13.64 23.63 -14.47
CA SER A 420 14.93 24.26 -14.79
C SER A 420 16.11 23.53 -14.14
N ARG A 421 15.98 23.13 -12.86
CA ARG A 421 16.99 22.39 -12.11
C ARG A 421 17.35 21.06 -12.78
N TYR A 422 16.36 20.28 -13.23
CA TYR A 422 16.59 18.93 -13.73
C TYR A 422 16.82 18.82 -15.25
N ARG A 423 16.60 19.88 -16.04
CA ARG A 423 16.62 19.86 -17.53
C ARG A 423 17.88 19.23 -18.17
N ARG A 424 19.03 19.28 -17.50
CA ARG A 424 20.33 18.80 -18.04
C ARG A 424 21.03 17.79 -17.12
N THR A 425 20.29 17.19 -16.20
CA THR A 425 20.84 16.24 -15.22
C THR A 425 20.82 14.79 -15.70
N GLY A 426 20.07 14.49 -16.76
CA GLY A 426 19.79 13.10 -17.18
C GLY A 426 18.62 12.46 -16.43
N THR A 427 18.14 13.07 -15.34
CA THR A 427 16.94 12.66 -14.61
C THR A 427 15.67 13.02 -15.40
N ARG A 428 14.80 12.04 -15.61
CA ARG A 428 13.45 12.24 -16.14
C ARG A 428 12.56 12.82 -15.04
N LEU A 429 12.26 14.11 -15.13
CA LEU A 429 11.33 14.79 -14.24
C LEU A 429 9.89 14.71 -14.78
N VAL A 430 8.97 14.22 -13.96
CA VAL A 430 7.52 14.27 -14.20
C VAL A 430 6.88 15.11 -13.09
N VAL A 431 6.21 16.21 -13.46
CA VAL A 431 5.45 17.05 -12.52
C VAL A 431 3.98 17.07 -12.93
N ARG A 432 3.10 16.64 -12.03
CA ARG A 432 1.63 16.65 -12.13
C ARG A 432 1.02 17.44 -10.96
N GLY A 433 -0.28 17.70 -10.99
CA GLY A 433 -0.97 18.35 -9.86
C GLY A 433 -0.48 19.78 -9.54
N ALA A 434 0.04 20.54 -10.51
CA ALA A 434 0.64 21.84 -10.23
C ALA A 434 -0.41 22.95 -10.06
N LYS A 435 -0.76 23.29 -8.81
CA LYS A 435 -1.82 24.25 -8.47
C LYS A 435 -1.30 25.64 -8.11
N THR A 436 -2.11 26.68 -8.33
CA THR A 436 -1.79 28.05 -7.87
C THR A 436 -1.90 28.16 -6.35
N ASP A 437 -1.18 29.10 -5.77
CA ASP A 437 -1.33 29.42 -4.34
C ASP A 437 -2.77 29.83 -3.98
N ILE A 438 -3.47 30.52 -4.90
CA ILE A 438 -4.88 30.89 -4.73
C ILE A 438 -5.78 29.65 -4.67
N TRP A 439 -5.60 28.70 -5.59
CA TRP A 439 -6.39 27.45 -5.59
C TRP A 439 -6.16 26.64 -4.32
N LEU A 440 -4.89 26.50 -3.93
CA LEU A 440 -4.50 25.76 -2.73
C LEU A 440 -5.02 26.42 -1.47
N ALA A 441 -4.97 27.76 -1.36
CA ALA A 441 -5.53 28.46 -0.20
C ALA A 441 -7.02 28.15 0.04
N ALA A 442 -7.78 27.85 -1.02
CA ALA A 442 -9.20 27.50 -0.92
C ALA A 442 -9.46 25.99 -0.82
N ASN A 443 -8.62 25.15 -1.42
CA ASN A 443 -8.93 23.72 -1.65
C ASN A 443 -7.85 22.74 -1.20
N LEU A 444 -6.85 23.16 -0.41
CA LEU A 444 -5.74 22.28 0.00
C LEU A 444 -6.23 20.98 0.64
N ASP A 445 -7.16 21.09 1.59
CA ASP A 445 -7.72 19.96 2.32
C ASP A 445 -8.92 19.31 1.63
N ASN A 446 -9.27 19.74 0.42
CA ASN A 446 -10.37 19.15 -0.33
C ASN A 446 -9.89 17.85 -1.01
N PRO A 447 -10.53 16.69 -0.74
CA PRO A 447 -10.12 15.43 -1.35
C PRO A 447 -10.36 15.39 -2.87
N LEU A 448 -11.27 16.23 -3.39
CA LEU A 448 -11.59 16.29 -4.82
C LEU A 448 -10.78 17.37 -5.58
N ARG A 449 -9.80 18.01 -4.92
CA ARG A 449 -9.02 19.16 -5.45
C ARG A 449 -8.34 18.89 -6.79
N ASP A 450 -8.03 17.63 -7.09
CA ASP A 450 -7.26 17.27 -8.27
C ASP A 450 -8.10 17.07 -9.52
N TRP A 451 -9.42 16.94 -9.37
CA TRP A 451 -10.37 16.82 -10.49
C TRP A 451 -10.34 18.03 -11.44
N VAL A 452 -9.88 19.19 -10.94
CA VAL A 452 -9.69 20.41 -11.73
C VAL A 452 -8.62 20.28 -12.82
N ASP A 453 -7.70 19.31 -12.72
CA ASP A 453 -6.67 19.10 -13.74
C ASP A 453 -7.23 18.53 -15.04
N ASP A 454 -8.31 17.75 -14.94
CA ASP A 454 -8.96 17.11 -16.08
C ASP A 454 -10.15 17.92 -16.59
N ASP A 455 -11.05 18.34 -15.69
CA ASP A 455 -12.11 19.31 -16.01
C ASP A 455 -12.12 20.44 -14.98
N ALA A 456 -11.65 21.61 -15.40
CA ALA A 456 -11.52 22.76 -14.52
C ALA A 456 -12.86 23.23 -13.92
N ARG A 457 -13.97 23.09 -14.65
CA ARG A 457 -15.29 23.54 -14.18
C ARG A 457 -15.98 22.46 -13.35
N GLY A 458 -15.97 21.22 -13.82
CA GLY A 458 -16.54 20.08 -13.11
C GLY A 458 -15.81 19.81 -11.79
N GLY A 459 -14.47 19.82 -11.81
CA GLY A 459 -13.66 19.66 -10.61
C GLY A 459 -13.84 20.79 -9.59
N ALA A 460 -13.96 22.05 -10.03
CA ALA A 460 -14.28 23.16 -9.14
C ALA A 460 -15.67 23.05 -8.51
N ALA A 461 -16.67 22.63 -9.29
CA ALA A 461 -18.03 22.39 -8.78
C ALA A 461 -18.06 21.21 -7.79
N ALA A 462 -17.26 20.16 -8.02
CA ALA A 462 -17.14 19.03 -7.10
C ALA A 462 -16.49 19.46 -5.78
N CYS A 463 -15.43 20.27 -5.83
CA CYS A 463 -14.80 20.85 -4.65
C CYS A 463 -15.79 21.70 -3.84
N GLU A 464 -16.59 22.54 -4.53
CA GLU A 464 -17.64 23.35 -3.91
C GLU A 464 -18.71 22.47 -3.24
N ALA A 465 -19.16 21.40 -3.90
CA ALA A 465 -20.13 20.46 -3.35
C ALA A 465 -19.64 19.80 -2.06
N TYR A 466 -18.38 19.34 -2.04
CA TYR A 466 -17.75 18.81 -0.83
C TYR A 466 -17.62 19.87 0.27
N ALA A 467 -17.16 21.08 -0.07
CA ALA A 467 -16.97 22.15 0.91
C ALA A 467 -18.28 22.64 1.55
N ASP A 468 -19.37 22.68 0.78
CA ASP A 468 -20.71 22.95 1.29
C ASP A 468 -21.19 21.86 2.24
N ALA A 469 -21.01 20.59 1.87
CA ALA A 469 -21.38 19.46 2.72
C ALA A 469 -20.58 19.42 4.03
N LEU A 470 -19.27 19.68 3.96
CA LEU A 470 -18.40 19.76 5.13
C LEU A 470 -18.84 20.87 6.09
N ARG A 471 -19.15 22.07 5.58
CA ARG A 471 -19.68 23.17 6.40
C ARG A 471 -21.01 22.80 7.05
N ALA A 472 -21.94 22.27 6.28
CA ALA A 472 -23.26 21.86 6.78
C ALA A 472 -23.14 20.79 7.89
N ILE A 473 -22.30 19.77 7.72
CA ILE A 473 -22.05 18.74 8.76
C ILE A 473 -21.39 19.35 10.02
N ALA A 474 -20.47 20.30 9.84
CA ALA A 474 -19.80 20.97 10.96
C ALA A 474 -20.76 21.83 11.80
N GLU A 475 -21.80 22.40 11.19
CA GLU A 475 -22.83 23.21 11.85
C GLU A 475 -23.89 22.37 12.59
N LEU A 476 -23.97 21.06 12.34
CA LEU A 476 -24.92 20.19 13.03
C LEU A 476 -24.60 20.09 14.54
N PRO A 477 -25.63 19.99 15.41
CA PRO A 477 -25.44 19.77 16.85
C PRO A 477 -24.60 18.52 17.14
N VAL A 478 -23.72 18.58 18.15
CA VAL A 478 -22.82 17.47 18.52
C VAL A 478 -23.58 16.43 19.36
N GLY A 479 -23.53 15.18 18.92
CA GLY A 479 -24.11 14.03 19.64
C GLY A 479 -25.59 13.76 19.33
N GLY A 480 -25.97 12.48 19.37
CA GLY A 480 -27.36 12.02 19.24
C GLY A 480 -27.72 11.44 17.86
N PRO A 481 -28.79 10.61 17.78
CA PRO A 481 -29.28 10.04 16.53
C PRO A 481 -29.75 11.09 15.51
N GLU A 482 -30.22 12.25 15.98
CA GLU A 482 -30.68 13.36 15.13
C GLU A 482 -29.57 13.96 14.27
N ARG A 483 -28.32 14.04 14.78
CA ARG A 483 -27.15 14.49 13.99
C ARG A 483 -26.92 13.57 12.78
N ARG A 484 -27.02 12.25 12.99
CA ARG A 484 -26.83 11.26 11.92
C ARG A 484 -27.93 11.39 10.86
N GLU A 485 -29.18 11.54 11.29
CA GLU A 485 -30.31 11.71 10.37
C GLU A 485 -30.19 12.99 9.52
N GLN A 486 -29.82 14.11 10.14
CA GLN A 486 -29.60 15.37 9.41
C GLN A 486 -28.40 15.28 8.46
N ALA A 487 -27.33 14.60 8.87
CA ALA A 487 -26.15 14.39 8.03
C ALA A 487 -26.46 13.54 6.79
N ILE A 488 -27.33 12.53 6.88
CA ILE A 488 -27.78 11.73 5.73
C ILE A 488 -28.38 12.65 4.64
N GLY A 489 -29.17 13.66 5.01
CA GLY A 489 -29.72 14.63 4.06
C GLY A 489 -28.65 15.50 3.37
N VAL A 490 -27.63 15.94 4.12
CA VAL A 490 -26.50 16.70 3.58
C VAL A 490 -25.68 15.85 2.61
N LEU A 491 -25.38 14.61 3.01
CA LEU A 491 -24.63 13.63 2.22
C LEU A 491 -25.35 13.27 0.91
N HIS A 492 -26.66 13.03 0.97
CA HIS A 492 -27.48 12.78 -0.22
C HIS A 492 -27.46 13.98 -1.18
N THR A 493 -27.49 15.21 -0.63
CA THR A 493 -27.40 16.44 -1.43
C THR A 493 -26.05 16.55 -2.15
N MET A 494 -24.95 16.18 -1.47
CA MET A 494 -23.63 16.13 -2.09
C MET A 494 -23.59 15.12 -3.26
N ILE A 495 -24.04 13.89 -3.06
CA ILE A 495 -24.08 12.88 -4.14
C ILE A 495 -24.95 13.33 -5.30
N THR A 496 -26.12 13.90 -5.02
CA THR A 496 -27.00 14.46 -6.06
C THR A 496 -26.29 15.52 -6.91
N ARG A 497 -25.47 16.38 -6.28
CA ARG A 497 -24.66 17.36 -7.02
C ARG A 497 -23.55 16.70 -7.83
N LEU A 498 -22.89 15.67 -7.31
CA LEU A 498 -21.89 14.91 -8.07
C LEU A 498 -22.50 14.20 -9.28
N ASN A 499 -23.70 13.60 -9.14
CA ASN A 499 -24.44 13.01 -10.26
C ASN A 499 -24.74 14.06 -11.33
N ALA A 500 -25.17 15.26 -10.93
CA ALA A 500 -25.44 16.36 -11.86
C ALA A 500 -24.17 16.92 -12.54
N ILE A 501 -23.03 16.93 -11.83
CA ILE A 501 -21.74 17.29 -12.41
C ILE A 501 -21.34 16.25 -13.46
N ASP A 502 -21.42 14.96 -13.12
CA ASP A 502 -21.04 13.90 -14.05
C ASP A 502 -21.95 13.85 -15.28
N ALA A 503 -23.27 13.97 -15.11
CA ALA A 503 -24.21 14.02 -16.23
C ALA A 503 -23.91 15.17 -17.23
N LYS A 504 -23.21 16.21 -16.79
CA LYS A 504 -22.84 17.37 -17.61
C LYS A 504 -21.41 17.29 -18.16
N HIS A 505 -20.48 16.74 -17.39
CA HIS A 505 -19.05 16.78 -17.67
C HIS A 505 -18.46 15.41 -18.08
N GLU A 506 -19.19 14.31 -17.86
CA GLU A 506 -18.79 12.92 -18.13
C GLU A 506 -17.38 12.61 -17.59
N MET A 507 -17.10 13.05 -16.36
CA MET A 507 -15.76 13.10 -15.81
C MET A 507 -15.49 12.07 -14.72
N ILE A 508 -16.53 11.50 -14.11
CA ILE A 508 -16.39 10.52 -13.02
C ILE A 508 -16.17 9.15 -13.62
N ASP A 509 -14.89 8.83 -13.87
CA ASP A 509 -14.46 7.50 -14.27
C ASP A 509 -14.37 6.56 -13.06
N THR A 510 -13.86 5.35 -13.28
CA THR A 510 -13.73 4.34 -12.21
C THR A 510 -12.83 4.80 -11.06
N LEU A 511 -11.81 5.61 -11.33
CA LEU A 511 -10.91 6.11 -10.28
C LEU A 511 -11.61 7.23 -9.48
N ARG A 512 -12.19 8.21 -10.18
CA ARG A 512 -12.91 9.31 -9.51
C ARG A 512 -14.15 8.82 -8.75
N ARG A 513 -14.73 7.69 -9.17
CA ARG A 513 -15.79 7.02 -8.41
C ARG A 513 -15.32 6.62 -7.02
N GLU A 514 -14.15 6.00 -6.93
CA GLU A 514 -13.54 5.57 -5.67
C GLU A 514 -13.22 6.80 -4.80
N GLU A 515 -12.57 7.83 -5.37
CA GLU A 515 -12.24 9.08 -4.66
C GLU A 515 -13.49 9.80 -4.11
N ALA A 516 -14.58 9.84 -4.87
CA ALA A 516 -15.84 10.45 -4.44
C ALA A 516 -16.49 9.69 -3.30
N CYS A 517 -16.53 8.36 -3.35
CA CYS A 517 -17.07 7.57 -2.25
C CYS A 517 -16.17 7.60 -1.01
N GLU A 518 -14.84 7.65 -1.15
CA GLU A 518 -13.93 7.86 -0.01
C GLU A 518 -14.17 9.22 0.66
N ALA A 519 -14.30 10.30 -0.13
CA ALA A 519 -14.62 11.62 0.37
C ALA A 519 -15.99 11.65 1.09
N PHE A 520 -16.97 10.91 0.56
CA PHE A 520 -18.29 10.74 1.18
C PHE A 520 -18.20 10.00 2.52
N VAL A 521 -17.48 8.88 2.58
CA VAL A 521 -17.31 8.07 3.79
C VAL A 521 -16.60 8.89 4.88
N ASP A 522 -15.60 9.69 4.54
CA ASP A 522 -14.93 10.60 5.48
C ASP A 522 -15.93 11.60 6.10
N LEU A 523 -16.75 12.25 5.27
CA LEU A 523 -17.78 13.17 5.74
C LEU A 523 -18.82 12.48 6.62
N ALA A 524 -19.23 11.27 6.26
CA ALA A 524 -20.17 10.47 7.03
C ALA A 524 -19.60 10.09 8.41
N GLY A 525 -18.31 9.74 8.46
CA GLY A 525 -17.59 9.45 9.70
C GLY A 525 -17.60 10.65 10.68
N ARG A 526 -17.44 11.88 10.18
CA ARG A 526 -17.54 13.13 10.99
C ARG A 526 -18.93 13.35 11.60
N ALA A 527 -19.95 12.70 11.07
CA ALA A 527 -21.30 12.69 11.61
C ALA A 527 -21.60 11.48 12.52
N GLY A 528 -20.64 10.55 12.69
CA GLY A 528 -20.80 9.32 13.46
C GLY A 528 -21.53 8.21 12.70
N ILE A 529 -21.54 8.25 11.37
CA ILE A 529 -22.10 7.19 10.52
C ILE A 529 -20.98 6.14 10.29
N PRO A 530 -21.24 4.84 10.55
CA PRO A 530 -20.25 3.80 10.31
C PRO A 530 -19.84 3.70 8.83
N PRO A 531 -18.56 3.42 8.51
CA PRO A 531 -18.08 3.34 7.13
C PRO A 531 -18.83 2.33 6.26
N THR A 532 -19.24 1.18 6.81
CA THR A 532 -20.02 0.17 6.07
C THR A 532 -21.36 0.72 5.60
N ALA A 533 -22.10 1.38 6.50
CA ALA A 533 -23.36 2.01 6.16
C ALA A 533 -23.18 3.17 5.17
N ALA A 534 -22.11 3.96 5.32
CA ALA A 534 -21.80 5.05 4.40
C ALA A 534 -21.46 4.55 2.98
N ASN A 535 -20.70 3.44 2.86
CA ASN A 535 -20.43 2.82 1.55
C ASN A 535 -21.71 2.35 0.87
N ASP A 536 -22.58 1.63 1.59
CA ASP A 536 -23.88 1.20 1.07
C ASP A 536 -24.73 2.39 0.60
N MET A 537 -24.70 3.52 1.33
CA MET A 537 -25.40 4.74 0.92
C MET A 537 -24.81 5.34 -0.36
N CYS A 538 -23.48 5.49 -0.45
CA CYS A 538 -22.82 6.02 -1.65
C CYS A 538 -23.18 5.19 -2.88
N ASP A 539 -23.08 3.86 -2.77
CA ASP A 539 -23.36 2.93 -3.86
C ASP A 539 -24.82 2.95 -4.32
N ASN A 540 -25.77 3.16 -3.42
CA ASN A 540 -27.19 3.22 -3.76
C ASN A 540 -27.63 4.55 -4.36
N TRP A 541 -26.91 5.65 -4.10
CA TRP A 541 -27.32 7.00 -4.52
C TRP A 541 -26.57 7.54 -5.74
N ARG A 542 -25.40 6.97 -6.06
CA ARG A 542 -24.60 7.41 -7.21
C ARG A 542 -25.16 6.87 -8.53
N ASP A 543 -25.06 7.68 -9.58
CA ASP A 543 -25.47 7.32 -10.95
C ASP A 543 -24.28 7.07 -11.91
N TRP A 544 -23.04 7.16 -11.43
CA TRP A 544 -21.77 7.10 -12.18
C TRP A 544 -20.89 5.88 -11.87
#